data_AF-A0A7K2QAR9-F1
#
_entry.id   AF-A0A7K2QAR9-F1
#
_cell.length_a   1.000
_cell.length_b   1.000
_cell.length_c   1.000
_cell.angle_alpha   90.00
_cell.angle_beta   90.00
_cell.angle_gamma   90.00
#
_symmetry.space_group_name_H-M   'P 1'
#
loop_
_entity.id
_entity.type
_entity.pdbx_description
1 polymer ?
#
loop_
_entity_poly.entity_id
_entity_poly.type
_entity_poly.pdbx_seq_one_letter_code
_entity_poly.pdbx_strand_id
1 'polypeptide(L)'
;MTDSACVPPRADLVLPCLDEAEALPWVLARVPAGWRAIVVDNGSTDGSADIARRLGATVVREPVRGFGAACHAGLLAARADLV
;
A
#
# COMPACT_ATOMS: atom_id res chain seq x y z
N MET A 1 -30.65 2.44 8.30
CA MET A 1 -29.72 2.79 7.21
C MET A 1 -28.80 3.87 7.75
N THR A 2 -27.84 3.47 8.59
CA THR A 2 -26.84 4.37 9.13
C THR A 2 -25.73 4.49 8.10
N ASP A 3 -25.54 5.69 7.60
CA ASP A 3 -24.41 6.10 6.80
C ASP A 3 -23.12 5.69 7.55
N SER A 4 -22.47 4.62 7.08
CA SER A 4 -21.10 4.30 7.49
C SER A 4 -20.20 5.34 6.83
N ALA A 5 -20.19 6.55 7.39
CA ALA A 5 -19.14 7.50 7.11
C ALA A 5 -17.83 6.79 7.38
N CYS A 6 -17.10 6.48 6.30
CA CYS A 6 -15.80 5.83 6.36
C CYS A 6 -14.91 6.73 7.21
N VAL A 7 -14.61 6.28 8.43
CA VAL A 7 -13.67 6.99 9.30
C VAL A 7 -12.35 7.06 8.52
N PRO A 8 -11.84 8.25 8.21
CA PRO A 8 -10.59 8.37 7.46
C PRO A 8 -9.48 7.64 8.20
N PRO A 9 -8.54 6.99 7.49
CA PRO A 9 -7.44 6.29 8.14
C PRO A 9 -6.62 7.29 8.97
N ARG A 10 -6.13 6.82 10.13
CA ARG A 10 -5.28 7.62 11.03
C ARG A 10 -3.95 8.01 10.37
N ALA A 11 -3.44 7.14 9.50
CA ALA A 11 -2.27 7.36 8.68
C ALA A 11 -2.29 6.41 7.47
N ASP A 12 -1.58 6.78 6.41
CA ASP A 12 -1.30 5.93 5.27
C ASP A 12 0.12 5.37 5.36
N LEU A 13 0.27 4.04 5.33
CA LEU A 13 1.58 3.41 5.29
C LEU A 13 1.98 3.12 3.84
N VAL A 14 2.95 3.87 3.32
CA VAL A 14 3.50 3.63 1.98
C VAL A 14 4.55 2.53 2.02
N LEU A 15 4.35 1.50 1.21
CA LEU A 15 5.20 0.31 1.10
C LEU A 15 5.69 0.17 -0.35
N PRO A 16 6.87 0.73 -0.69
CA PRO A 16 7.53 0.43 -1.96
C PRO A 16 7.75 -1.07 -2.10
N CYS A 17 7.42 -1.63 -3.25
CA CYS A 17 7.40 -3.07 -3.47
C CYS A 17 8.01 -3.42 -4.84
N LEU A 18 8.99 -4.31 -4.84
CA LEU A 18 9.57 -4.91 -6.03
C LEU A 18 9.94 -6.35 -5.71
N ASP A 19 9.13 -7.31 -6.19
CA ASP A 19 9.33 -8.74 -5.98
C ASP A 19 9.41 -9.15 -4.49
N GLU A 20 8.39 -8.75 -3.71
CA GLU A 20 8.29 -8.96 -2.26
C GLU A 20 7.14 -9.91 -1.86
N ALA A 21 6.78 -10.87 -2.73
CA ALA A 21 5.64 -11.77 -2.53
C ALA A 21 5.67 -12.51 -1.18
N GLU A 22 6.88 -12.88 -0.72
CA GLU A 22 7.08 -13.59 0.54
C GLU A 22 6.98 -12.68 1.76
N ALA A 23 7.39 -11.41 1.65
CA ALA A 23 7.40 -10.46 2.76
C ALA A 23 6.04 -9.80 3.01
N LEU A 24 5.27 -9.56 1.93
CA LEU A 24 3.98 -8.85 1.99
C LEU A 24 2.99 -9.43 3.02
N PRO A 25 2.76 -10.76 3.11
CA PRO A 25 1.87 -11.32 4.13
C PRO A 25 2.31 -10.99 5.55
N TRP A 26 3.62 -11.02 5.83
CA TRP A 26 4.15 -10.77 7.15
C TRP A 26 4.01 -9.30 7.56
N VAL A 27 4.32 -8.37 6.64
CA VAL A 27 4.24 -6.93 6.89
C VAL A 27 2.78 -6.48 7.00
N LEU A 28 1.92 -6.87 6.05
CA LEU A 28 0.54 -6.41 6.00
C LEU A 28 -0.29 -6.91 7.19
N ALA A 29 -0.01 -8.10 7.72
CA ALA A 29 -0.65 -8.62 8.92
C ALA A 29 -0.33 -7.82 10.20
N ARG A 30 0.69 -6.95 10.17
CA ARG A 30 1.15 -6.12 11.30
C ARG A 30 0.80 -4.65 11.16
N VAL A 31 0.12 -4.27 10.09
CA VAL A 31 -0.38 -2.90 9.92
C VAL A 31 -1.40 -2.62 11.03
N PRO A 32 -1.21 -1.56 11.84
CA PRO A 32 -2.10 -1.28 12.95
C PRO A 32 -3.53 -1.01 12.49
N ALA A 33 -4.51 -1.37 13.32
CA ALA A 33 -5.91 -1.06 13.04
C ALA A 33 -6.13 0.46 12.84
N GLY A 34 -6.91 0.81 11.83
CA GLY A 34 -7.18 2.20 11.46
C GLY A 34 -6.09 2.86 10.60
N TRP A 35 -5.04 2.14 10.21
CA TRP A 35 -4.08 2.56 9.20
C TRP A 35 -4.44 1.93 7.86
N ARG A 36 -4.09 2.61 6.75
CA ARG A 36 -4.31 2.08 5.40
C ARG A 36 -2.96 1.83 4.74
N ALA A 37 -2.72 0.60 4.31
CA ALA A 37 -1.51 0.25 3.58
C ALA A 37 -1.66 0.59 2.09
N ILE A 38 -0.68 1.34 1.56
CA ILE A 38 -0.51 1.64 0.13
C ILE A 38 0.75 0.92 -0.35
N VAL A 39 0.56 -0.22 -1.01
CA VAL A 39 1.66 -0.96 -1.62
C VAL A 39 1.90 -0.40 -3.02
N VAL A 40 3.11 0.06 -3.28
CA VAL A 40 3.49 0.63 -4.58
C VAL A 40 4.31 -0.40 -5.34
N ASP A 41 3.65 -1.12 -6.24
CA ASP A 41 4.30 -2.08 -7.13
C ASP A 41 5.15 -1.34 -8.16
N ASN A 42 6.46 -1.51 -8.04
CA ASN A 42 7.46 -0.83 -8.87
C ASN A 42 8.06 -1.77 -9.92
N GLY A 43 7.21 -2.64 -10.47
CA GLY A 43 7.54 -3.54 -11.56
C GLY A 43 7.87 -4.97 -11.12
N SER A 44 7.13 -5.48 -10.12
CA SER A 44 7.23 -6.87 -9.68
C SER A 44 6.75 -7.84 -10.77
N THR A 45 7.28 -9.05 -10.72
CA THR A 45 7.04 -10.16 -11.63
C THR A 45 6.66 -11.45 -10.92
N ASP A 46 6.75 -11.47 -9.59
CA ASP A 46 6.48 -12.62 -8.72
C ASP A 46 5.01 -12.72 -8.22
N GLY A 47 4.15 -11.79 -8.63
CA GLY A 47 2.75 -11.72 -8.19
C GLY A 47 2.52 -10.88 -6.91
N SER A 48 3.52 -10.15 -6.43
CA SER A 48 3.43 -9.24 -5.27
C SER A 48 2.19 -8.35 -5.26
N ALA A 49 1.89 -7.70 -6.40
CA ALA A 49 0.74 -6.80 -6.51
C ALA A 49 -0.60 -7.50 -6.20
N ASP A 50 -0.76 -8.73 -6.66
CA ASP A 50 -2.01 -9.47 -6.44
C ASP A 50 -2.10 -10.02 -5.01
N ILE A 51 -0.97 -10.40 -4.42
CA ILE A 51 -0.89 -10.76 -2.99
C ILE A 51 -1.31 -9.56 -2.14
N ALA A 52 -0.75 -8.38 -2.38
CA ALA A 52 -1.08 -7.17 -1.65
C ALA A 52 -2.58 -6.81 -1.74
N ARG A 53 -3.18 -6.87 -2.94
CA ARG A 53 -4.62 -6.65 -3.13
C ARG A 53 -5.48 -7.63 -2.33
N ARG A 54 -5.15 -8.93 -2.38
CA ARG A 54 -5.89 -9.97 -1.64
C ARG A 54 -5.81 -9.79 -0.13
N LEU A 55 -4.71 -9.21 0.36
CA LEU A 55 -4.51 -8.89 1.78
C LEU A 55 -5.13 -7.54 2.19
N GLY A 56 -5.85 -6.86 1.29
CA GLY A 56 -6.58 -5.63 1.59
C GLY A 56 -5.77 -4.34 1.47
N ALA A 57 -4.54 -4.39 0.96
CA ALA A 57 -3.78 -3.18 0.65
C ALA A 57 -4.35 -2.47 -0.58
N THR A 58 -4.23 -1.14 -0.59
CA THR A 58 -4.38 -0.34 -1.81
C THR A 58 -3.12 -0.51 -2.64
N VAL A 59 -3.24 -0.95 -3.90
CA VAL A 59 -2.07 -1.16 -4.76
C VAL A 59 -1.99 -0.09 -5.83
N VAL A 60 -0.87 0.62 -5.84
CA VAL A 60 -0.50 1.63 -6.85
C VAL A 60 0.60 1.01 -7.73
N ARG A 61 0.53 1.24 -9.04
CA ARG A 61 1.60 0.82 -9.95
C ARG A 61 2.44 2.03 -10.31
N GLU A 62 3.77 1.92 -10.14
CA GLU A 62 4.72 2.95 -10.57
C GLU A 62 5.61 2.39 -11.68
N PRO A 63 5.47 2.86 -12.94
CA PRO A 63 6.23 2.33 -14.07
C PRO A 63 7.71 2.72 -14.06
N VAL A 64 8.09 3.83 -13.41
CA VAL A 64 9.49 4.27 -13.31
C VAL A 64 10.15 3.55 -12.14
N ARG A 65 11.07 2.63 -12.45
CA ARG A 65 11.82 1.89 -11.41
C ARG A 65 12.65 2.82 -10.53
N GLY A 66 12.66 2.52 -9.24
CA GLY A 66 13.46 3.18 -8.22
C GLY A 66 12.65 3.42 -6.95
N PHE A 67 13.28 3.17 -5.79
CA PHE A 67 12.65 3.36 -4.48
C PHE A 67 12.02 4.75 -4.31
N GLY A 68 12.73 5.81 -4.74
CA GLY A 68 12.23 7.18 -4.67
C GLY A 68 10.97 7.43 -5.52
N ALA A 69 10.91 6.86 -6.73
CA ALA A 69 9.73 6.96 -7.59
C ALA A 69 8.53 6.25 -6.94
N ALA A 70 8.74 5.05 -6.37
CA ALA A 70 7.70 4.33 -5.65
C ALA A 70 7.20 5.08 -4.40
N CYS A 71 8.11 5.63 -3.57
CA CYS A 71 7.74 6.46 -2.42
C CYS A 71 6.93 7.69 -2.86
N HIS A 72 7.36 8.38 -3.90
CA HIS A 72 6.67 9.56 -4.42
C HIS A 72 5.28 9.22 -4.94
N ALA A 73 5.13 8.15 -5.72
CA ALA A 73 3.82 7.68 -6.19
C ALA A 73 2.89 7.28 -5.03
N GLY A 74 3.44 6.64 -3.99
CA GLY A 74 2.71 6.31 -2.77
C GLY A 74 2.24 7.56 -2.02
N LEU A 75 3.10 8.57 -1.86
CA LEU A 75 2.77 9.84 -1.25
C LEU A 75 1.65 10.57 -2.01
N LEU A 76 1.68 10.56 -3.35
CA LEU A 76 0.62 11.15 -4.18
C LEU A 76 -0.72 10.40 -4.07
N ALA A 77 -0.68 9.11 -3.75
CA ALA A 77 -1.87 8.28 -3.55
C ALA A 77 -2.45 8.37 -2.12
N ALA A 78 -1.64 8.84 -1.16
CA ALA A 78 -2.06 9.05 0.21
C ALA A 78 -3.19 10.09 0.30
N ARG A 79 -4.05 9.91 1.30
CA ARG A 79 -5.21 10.76 1.59
C ARG A 79 -5.34 11.08 3.08
N ALA A 80 -4.56 10.43 3.94
CA ALA A 80 -4.45 10.80 5.35
C ALA A 80 -3.51 12.00 5.53
N ASP A 81 -3.66 12.71 6.65
CA ASP A 81 -2.76 13.81 7.02
C ASP A 81 -1.35 13.33 7.39
N LEU A 82 -1.21 12.05 7.73
CA LEU A 82 0.05 11.41 8.13
C LEU A 82 0.39 10.27 7.17
N VAL A 83 1.67 10.20 6.80
CA VAL A 83 2.28 9.16 5.97
C VAL A 83 3.54 8.63 6.65
#